data_AF-A0A2U7PPY9-F1
#
_entry.id   AF-A0A2U7PPY9-F1
#
_cell.length_a   1.000
_cell.length_b   1.000
_cell.length_c   1.000
_cell.angle_alpha   90.00
_cell.angle_beta   90.00
_cell.angle_gamma   90.00
#
_symmetry.space_group_name_H-M   'P 1'
#
loop_
_entity.id
_entity.type
_entity.pdbx_description
1 polymer ?
#
loop_
_entity_poly.entity_id
_entity_poly.type
_entity_poly.pdbx_seq_one_letter_code
_entity_poly.pdbx_strand_id
1 'polypeptide(L)'
;MKKVFKDKIINIDENIFDNKFLFSYLKTDFKNSDREIFFIEKLLKPKQNTELLNNLNGKFAMYSEVFSPKDEFQIFSDLFDYAISKNQKIHIVGITLKEELAILEKYYTEKGFLREDVNCFVVDFDKALVTVSVNIENLIWKGSDYKANGKKIFFVPPVRESGQNKAMFKGINRGSISSIFIKDFSNPENTKFLENCIKEEKILPLTFSKVLFYNAKDMGFDGIEKEFIVKY
;
A
#
# COMPACT_ATOMS: atom_id res chain seq x y z
N MET A 1 7.64 25.02 -10.09
CA MET A 1 7.06 23.70 -9.79
C MET A 1 8.08 22.62 -10.09
N LYS A 2 8.15 21.57 -9.26
CA LYS A 2 9.11 20.48 -9.39
C LYS A 2 8.37 19.18 -9.78
N LYS A 3 8.65 18.59 -10.95
CA LYS A 3 8.11 17.27 -11.34
C LYS A 3 8.97 16.19 -10.71
N VAL A 4 8.31 15.24 -10.03
CA VAL A 4 8.98 14.13 -9.36
C VAL A 4 8.88 12.87 -10.22
N PHE A 5 10.02 12.40 -10.71
CA PHE A 5 10.15 11.15 -11.45
C PHE A 5 10.56 9.98 -10.54
N LYS A 6 10.73 8.79 -11.11
CA LYS A 6 11.13 7.57 -10.39
C LYS A 6 12.41 7.77 -9.58
N ASP A 7 13.40 8.44 -10.16
CA ASP A 7 14.78 8.51 -9.67
C ASP A 7 15.33 9.93 -9.57
N LYS A 8 14.56 10.94 -9.99
CA LYS A 8 15.00 12.34 -10.03
C LYS A 8 13.86 13.33 -9.82
N ILE A 9 14.21 14.53 -9.40
CA ILE A 9 13.31 15.69 -9.30
C ILE A 9 13.81 16.75 -10.26
N ILE A 10 12.96 17.24 -11.14
CA ILE A 10 13.30 18.27 -12.14
C ILE A 10 12.46 19.51 -11.87
N ASN A 11 13.10 20.68 -11.84
CA ASN A 11 12.37 21.94 -11.86
C ASN A 11 11.82 22.18 -13.27
N ILE A 12 10.50 22.33 -13.39
CA ILE A 12 9.78 22.49 -14.67
C ILE A 12 9.20 23.90 -14.84
N ASP A 13 9.57 24.81 -13.95
CA ASP A 13 9.09 26.18 -13.91
C ASP A 13 10.29 27.12 -13.78
N GLU A 14 10.14 28.35 -14.27
CA GLU A 14 11.18 29.37 -14.22
C GLU A 14 11.44 29.83 -12.78
N ASN A 15 10.43 29.75 -11.90
CA ASN A 15 10.58 30.05 -10.49
C ASN A 15 11.21 28.88 -9.71
N ILE A 16 12.53 28.99 -9.47
CA ILE A 16 13.31 28.03 -8.68
C ILE A 16 12.84 27.88 -7.21
N PHE A 17 12.16 28.89 -6.67
CA PHE A 17 11.65 28.91 -5.30
C PHE A 17 10.20 28.41 -5.19
N ASP A 18 9.59 27.87 -6.24
CA ASP A 18 8.25 27.31 -6.14
C ASP A 18 8.28 26.02 -5.30
N ASN A 19 7.43 25.97 -4.27
CA ASN A 19 7.33 24.88 -3.31
C ASN A 19 6.32 23.79 -3.74
N LYS A 20 5.92 23.75 -5.02
CA LYS A 20 5.01 22.74 -5.53
C LYS A 20 5.75 21.52 -6.05
N PHE A 21 5.33 20.34 -5.61
CA PHE A 21 5.69 19.08 -6.22
C PHE A 21 4.54 18.56 -7.09
N LEU A 22 4.87 18.17 -8.31
CA LEU A 22 3.95 17.52 -9.26
C LEU A 22 4.30 16.03 -9.33
N PHE A 23 3.36 15.20 -8.92
CA PHE A 23 3.44 13.74 -8.97
C PHE A 23 2.53 13.20 -10.06
N SER A 24 2.93 12.08 -10.66
CA SER A 24 2.02 11.25 -11.45
C SER A 24 1.43 10.18 -10.53
N TYR A 25 0.19 9.78 -10.78
CA TYR A 25 -0.43 8.60 -10.20
C TYR A 25 -1.17 7.80 -11.27
N LEU A 26 -1.23 6.48 -11.10
CA LEU A 26 -1.89 5.61 -12.06
C LEU A 26 -3.34 5.39 -11.61
N LYS A 27 -4.32 5.90 -12.37
CA LYS A 27 -5.71 5.50 -12.20
C LYS A 27 -5.91 4.17 -12.92
N THR A 28 -5.92 3.08 -12.15
CA THR A 28 -5.97 1.71 -12.69
C THR A 28 -7.04 0.88 -11.99
N ASP A 29 -7.66 -0.04 -12.73
CA ASP A 29 -8.47 -1.13 -12.19
C ASP A 29 -7.60 -2.36 -11.85
N PHE A 30 -6.28 -2.22 -11.92
CA PHE A 30 -5.29 -3.29 -11.85
C PHE A 30 -5.62 -4.40 -12.86
N LYS A 31 -5.65 -4.05 -14.15
CA LYS A 31 -5.71 -5.06 -15.22
C LYS A 31 -4.29 -5.32 -15.72
N ASN A 32 -4.00 -6.60 -15.97
CA ASN A 32 -2.70 -7.06 -16.45
C ASN A 32 -2.88 -8.45 -17.07
N SER A 33 -2.22 -8.73 -18.19
CA SER A 33 -2.26 -10.06 -18.83
C SER A 33 -1.33 -11.09 -18.19
N ASP A 34 -0.26 -10.62 -17.54
CA ASP A 34 0.89 -11.42 -17.14
C ASP A 34 0.98 -11.62 -15.61
N ARG A 35 0.09 -10.97 -14.86
CA ARG A 35 0.08 -10.95 -13.39
C ARG A 35 -1.35 -11.09 -12.88
N GLU A 36 -1.59 -12.12 -12.07
CA GLU A 36 -2.87 -12.32 -11.39
C GLU A 36 -3.01 -11.38 -10.19
N ILE A 37 -4.21 -10.91 -9.92
CA ILE A 37 -4.43 -9.86 -8.91
C ILE A 37 -5.49 -10.30 -7.91
N PHE A 38 -5.06 -10.33 -6.65
CA PHE A 38 -5.85 -10.78 -5.53
C PHE A 38 -6.09 -9.64 -4.57
N PHE A 39 -7.35 -9.40 -4.23
CA PHE A 39 -7.73 -8.39 -3.25
C PHE A 39 -8.01 -9.07 -1.92
N ILE A 40 -7.22 -8.77 -0.88
CA ILE A 40 -7.48 -9.30 0.46
C ILE A 40 -8.90 -8.96 0.89
N GLU A 41 -9.40 -7.74 0.57
CA GLU A 41 -10.80 -7.36 0.82
C GLU A 41 -11.80 -8.43 0.36
N LYS A 42 -11.65 -8.92 -0.89
CA LYS A 42 -12.60 -9.88 -1.48
C LYS A 42 -12.48 -11.26 -0.84
N LEU A 43 -11.26 -11.68 -0.53
CA LEU A 43 -10.96 -13.00 0.03
C LEU A 43 -11.27 -13.10 1.53
N LEU A 44 -11.23 -11.98 2.23
CA LEU A 44 -11.49 -11.90 3.67
C LEU A 44 -12.99 -11.76 3.99
N LYS A 45 -13.78 -11.17 3.08
CA LYS A 45 -15.24 -11.02 3.22
C LYS A 45 -15.98 -12.30 3.64
N PRO A 46 -15.74 -13.48 3.02
CA PRO A 46 -16.38 -14.73 3.42
C PRO A 46 -16.01 -15.22 4.82
N LYS A 47 -14.89 -14.74 5.40
CA LYS A 47 -14.40 -15.13 6.72
C LYS A 47 -14.88 -14.19 7.84
N GLN A 48 -15.91 -13.38 7.57
CA GLN A 48 -16.46 -12.44 8.53
C GLN A 48 -17.00 -13.15 9.79
N ASN A 49 -16.57 -12.71 10.96
CA ASN A 49 -17.20 -13.08 12.21
C ASN A 49 -18.47 -12.23 12.43
N THR A 50 -19.60 -12.75 11.96
CA THR A 50 -20.92 -12.09 12.03
C THR A 50 -21.42 -11.93 13.46
N GLU A 51 -21.15 -12.90 14.33
CA GLU A 51 -21.50 -12.82 15.76
C GLU A 51 -20.80 -11.63 16.42
N LEU A 52 -19.48 -11.51 16.23
CA LEU A 52 -18.72 -10.40 16.78
C LEU A 52 -19.17 -9.05 16.22
N LEU A 53 -19.43 -8.98 14.91
CA LEU A 53 -19.92 -7.76 14.26
C LEU A 53 -21.23 -7.28 14.89
N ASN A 54 -22.17 -8.19 15.14
CA ASN A 54 -23.46 -7.88 15.74
C ASN A 54 -23.33 -7.48 17.23
N ASN A 55 -22.28 -7.94 17.90
CA ASN A 55 -22.06 -7.75 19.33
C ASN A 55 -21.03 -6.66 19.69
N LEU A 56 -20.63 -5.80 18.74
CA LEU A 56 -19.62 -4.77 19.01
C LEU A 56 -20.02 -3.81 20.13
N ASN A 57 -21.31 -3.48 20.33
CA ASN A 57 -21.83 -2.74 21.49
C ASN A 57 -20.99 -1.53 21.95
N GLY A 58 -20.51 -0.71 21.01
CA GLY A 58 -19.65 0.46 21.30
C GLY A 58 -18.16 0.16 21.50
N LYS A 59 -17.76 -1.12 21.58
CA LYS A 59 -16.37 -1.60 21.57
C LYS A 59 -15.82 -1.68 20.14
N PHE A 60 -15.82 -0.55 19.43
CA PHE A 60 -15.48 -0.49 18.01
C PHE A 60 -14.08 -1.02 17.67
N ALA A 61 -13.13 -0.97 18.61
CA ALA A 61 -11.80 -1.55 18.44
C ALA A 61 -11.83 -3.05 18.17
N MET A 62 -12.86 -3.77 18.64
CA MET A 62 -13.03 -5.21 18.35
C MET A 62 -13.37 -5.48 16.88
N TYR A 63 -13.65 -4.45 16.07
CA TYR A 63 -13.85 -4.62 14.64
C TYR A 63 -12.60 -5.20 13.93
N SER A 64 -11.39 -4.99 14.48
CA SER A 64 -10.19 -5.65 13.98
C SER A 64 -10.27 -7.18 14.01
N GLU A 65 -11.08 -7.75 14.91
CA GLU A 65 -11.27 -9.20 15.05
C GLU A 65 -12.50 -9.70 14.28
N VAL A 66 -13.34 -8.80 13.74
CA VAL A 66 -14.44 -9.19 12.83
C VAL A 66 -13.87 -9.84 11.57
N PHE A 67 -12.71 -9.36 11.13
CA PHE A 67 -11.88 -10.01 10.12
C PHE A 67 -10.50 -10.24 10.72
N SER A 68 -10.31 -11.44 11.27
CA SER A 68 -9.17 -11.72 12.13
C SER A 68 -7.82 -11.54 11.41
N PRO A 69 -6.77 -11.05 12.10
CA PRO A 69 -5.41 -11.04 11.55
C PRO A 69 -4.95 -12.44 11.12
N LYS A 70 -5.41 -13.48 11.83
CA LYS A 70 -5.06 -14.88 11.52
C LYS A 70 -5.59 -15.30 10.14
N ASP A 71 -6.83 -14.96 9.83
CA ASP A 71 -7.44 -15.27 8.55
C ASP A 71 -6.79 -14.52 7.38
N GLU A 72 -6.49 -13.23 7.58
CA GLU A 72 -5.74 -12.42 6.62
C GLU A 72 -4.36 -13.02 6.35
N PHE A 73 -3.61 -13.33 7.40
CA PHE A 73 -2.28 -13.92 7.27
C PHE A 73 -2.31 -15.29 6.58
N GLN A 74 -3.32 -16.13 6.87
CA GLN A 74 -3.49 -17.41 6.19
C GLN A 74 -3.75 -17.20 4.69
N ILE A 75 -4.64 -16.28 4.32
CA ILE A 75 -4.90 -15.95 2.91
C ILE A 75 -3.63 -15.48 2.22
N PHE A 76 -2.88 -14.57 2.84
CA PHE A 76 -1.62 -14.11 2.28
C PHE A 76 -0.63 -15.26 2.09
N SER A 77 -0.47 -16.12 3.09
CA SER A 77 0.46 -17.26 3.04
C SER A 77 0.08 -18.24 1.93
N ASP A 78 -1.21 -18.56 1.80
CA ASP A 78 -1.71 -19.45 0.75
C ASP A 78 -1.47 -18.87 -0.66
N LEU A 79 -1.69 -17.57 -0.84
CA LEU A 79 -1.41 -16.87 -2.11
C LEU A 79 0.09 -16.81 -2.41
N PHE A 80 0.91 -16.58 -1.38
CA PHE A 80 2.36 -16.57 -1.50
C PHE A 80 2.87 -17.94 -1.96
N ASP A 81 2.47 -19.02 -1.28
CA ASP A 81 2.85 -20.39 -1.62
C ASP A 81 2.33 -20.81 -3.00
N TYR A 82 1.12 -20.39 -3.36
CA TYR A 82 0.58 -20.55 -4.70
C TYR A 82 1.50 -19.92 -5.76
N ALA A 83 1.89 -18.65 -5.59
CA ALA A 83 2.75 -17.95 -6.53
C ALA A 83 4.11 -18.63 -6.68
N ILE A 84 4.73 -19.04 -5.57
CA ILE A 84 6.03 -19.72 -5.59
C ILE A 84 5.92 -21.10 -6.25
N SER A 85 4.96 -21.94 -5.81
CA SER A 85 4.82 -23.32 -6.31
C SER A 85 4.40 -23.40 -7.77
N LYS A 86 3.64 -22.42 -8.27
CA LYS A 86 3.20 -22.34 -9.66
C LYS A 86 4.12 -21.51 -10.55
N ASN A 87 5.14 -20.86 -9.98
CA ASN A 87 5.95 -19.86 -10.66
C ASN A 87 5.07 -18.78 -11.34
N GLN A 88 4.02 -18.37 -10.64
CA GLN A 88 3.01 -17.43 -11.13
C GLN A 88 3.29 -16.03 -10.59
N LYS A 89 3.29 -15.02 -11.45
CA LYS A 89 3.34 -13.62 -11.02
C LYS A 89 1.98 -13.23 -10.47
N ILE A 90 1.98 -12.72 -9.25
CA ILE A 90 0.80 -12.19 -8.57
C ILE A 90 1.05 -10.79 -8.01
N HIS A 91 -0.05 -10.07 -7.77
CA HIS A 91 -0.10 -8.86 -6.97
C HIS A 91 -1.19 -9.02 -5.90
N ILE A 92 -0.82 -8.82 -4.63
CA ILE A 92 -1.74 -8.90 -3.50
C ILE A 92 -2.07 -7.49 -3.04
N VAL A 93 -3.32 -7.10 -3.19
CA VAL A 93 -3.82 -5.77 -2.84
C VAL A 93 -4.37 -5.76 -1.42
N GLY A 94 -3.85 -4.84 -0.62
CA GLY A 94 -4.40 -4.46 0.68
C GLY A 94 -3.87 -5.28 1.85
N ILE A 95 -2.58 -5.65 1.86
CA ILE A 95 -1.96 -6.27 3.05
C ILE A 95 -1.95 -5.29 4.23
N THR A 96 -2.03 -5.80 5.46
CA THR A 96 -2.02 -4.94 6.65
C THR A 96 -1.14 -5.41 7.79
N LEU A 97 -0.49 -6.58 7.67
CA LEU A 97 0.27 -7.21 8.73
C LEU A 97 1.78 -7.19 8.45
N LYS A 98 2.56 -6.89 9.49
CA LYS A 98 4.02 -6.89 9.48
C LYS A 98 4.57 -8.30 9.25
N GLU A 99 3.82 -9.32 9.65
CA GLU A 99 4.15 -10.73 9.42
C GLU A 99 4.14 -11.06 7.91
N GLU A 100 3.18 -10.53 7.15
CA GLU A 100 3.13 -10.65 5.68
C GLU A 100 4.33 -9.97 5.04
N LEU A 101 4.65 -8.76 5.53
CA LEU A 101 5.82 -8.01 5.08
C LEU A 101 7.13 -8.74 5.38
N ALA A 102 7.24 -9.42 6.52
CA ALA A 102 8.44 -10.17 6.89
C ALA A 102 8.69 -11.35 5.94
N ILE A 103 7.64 -12.06 5.52
CA ILE A 103 7.74 -13.12 4.50
C ILE A 103 8.21 -12.52 3.17
N LEU A 104 7.60 -11.42 2.74
CA LEU A 104 7.94 -10.77 1.48
C LEU A 104 9.40 -10.26 1.47
N GLU A 105 9.84 -9.60 2.55
CA GLU A 105 11.20 -9.07 2.66
C GLU A 105 12.25 -10.19 2.71
N LYS A 106 11.95 -11.31 3.37
CA LYS A 106 12.81 -12.51 3.34
C LYS A 106 12.96 -13.01 1.89
N TYR A 107 11.85 -13.16 1.18
CA TYR A 107 11.85 -13.56 -0.23
C TYR A 107 12.63 -12.59 -1.13
N TYR A 108 12.43 -11.27 -0.97
CA TYR A 108 13.18 -10.28 -1.73
C TYR A 108 14.68 -10.29 -1.42
N THR A 109 15.06 -10.60 -0.18
CA THR A 109 16.46 -10.79 0.20
C THR A 109 17.04 -12.02 -0.51
N GLU A 110 16.34 -13.16 -0.49
CA GLU A 110 16.75 -14.39 -1.17
C GLU A 110 16.84 -14.22 -2.70
N LYS A 111 16.05 -13.32 -3.28
CA LYS A 111 16.11 -12.95 -4.71
C LYS A 111 17.18 -11.90 -5.05
N GLY A 112 17.92 -11.39 -4.06
CA GLY A 112 18.98 -10.40 -4.27
C GLY A 112 18.47 -8.99 -4.58
N PHE A 113 17.24 -8.65 -4.17
CA PHE A 113 16.68 -7.31 -4.37
C PHE A 113 17.06 -6.32 -3.25
N LEU A 114 17.63 -6.81 -2.15
CA LEU A 114 18.09 -5.97 -1.05
C LEU A 114 19.41 -5.26 -1.42
N ARG A 115 19.42 -3.94 -1.35
CA ARG A 115 20.62 -3.11 -1.38
C ARG A 115 21.12 -2.92 0.04
N GLU A 116 22.11 -3.71 0.44
CA GLU A 116 22.66 -3.71 1.80
C GLU A 116 23.27 -2.38 2.21
N ASP A 117 23.84 -1.62 1.27
CA ASP A 117 24.47 -0.32 1.49
C ASP A 117 23.49 0.76 1.99
N VAL A 118 22.23 0.67 1.59
CA VAL A 118 21.17 1.64 1.96
C VAL A 118 19.98 1.00 2.66
N ASN A 119 20.07 -0.30 2.97
CA ASN A 119 19.03 -1.10 3.63
C ASN A 119 17.61 -0.97 3.02
N CYS A 120 17.55 -0.88 1.70
CA CYS A 120 16.33 -0.73 0.91
C CYS A 120 16.24 -1.80 -0.19
N PHE A 121 15.03 -2.13 -0.60
CA PHE A 121 14.75 -3.03 -1.69
C PHE A 121 14.63 -2.27 -3.02
N VAL A 122 15.34 -2.77 -4.03
CA VAL A 122 15.19 -2.37 -5.42
C VAL A 122 14.66 -3.59 -6.16
N VAL A 123 13.33 -3.75 -6.12
CA VAL A 123 12.65 -4.93 -6.65
C VAL A 123 12.65 -4.89 -8.18
N ASP A 124 13.13 -5.96 -8.79
CA ASP A 124 12.97 -6.23 -10.22
C ASP A 124 11.58 -6.87 -10.43
N PHE A 125 10.60 -6.06 -10.84
CA PHE A 125 9.22 -6.49 -10.99
C PHE A 125 9.01 -7.54 -12.09
N ASP A 126 9.93 -7.66 -13.04
CA ASP A 126 9.90 -8.72 -14.05
C ASP A 126 10.29 -10.08 -13.48
N LYS A 127 11.10 -10.09 -12.41
CA LYS A 127 11.53 -11.32 -11.73
C LYS A 127 10.74 -11.62 -10.45
N ALA A 128 10.14 -10.61 -9.84
CA ALA A 128 9.36 -10.77 -8.62
C ALA A 128 8.02 -11.47 -8.90
N LEU A 129 7.88 -12.67 -8.35
CA LEU A 129 6.64 -13.45 -8.41
C LEU A 129 5.55 -12.82 -7.53
N VAL A 130 5.91 -12.36 -6.33
CA VAL A 130 4.96 -11.73 -5.41
C VAL A 130 5.27 -10.25 -5.27
N THR A 131 4.24 -9.42 -5.41
CA THR A 131 4.28 -7.99 -5.11
C THR A 131 3.03 -7.64 -4.31
N VAL A 132 3.12 -6.58 -3.51
CA VAL A 132 2.03 -6.20 -2.60
C VAL A 132 1.74 -4.71 -2.66
N SER A 133 0.50 -4.35 -2.36
CA SER A 133 0.09 -2.99 -2.09
C SER A 133 -0.69 -2.89 -0.79
N VAL A 134 -0.78 -1.69 -0.25
CA VAL A 134 -1.56 -1.37 0.95
C VAL A 134 -2.69 -0.44 0.56
N ASN A 135 -3.87 -0.60 1.18
CA ASN A 135 -4.94 0.36 0.96
C ASN A 135 -4.64 1.66 1.71
N ILE A 136 -4.99 2.79 1.10
CA ILE A 136 -4.78 4.11 1.70
C ILE A 136 -5.48 4.25 3.06
N GLU A 137 -6.65 3.64 3.23
CA GLU A 137 -7.41 3.67 4.49
C GLU A 137 -6.62 3.03 5.64
N ASN A 138 -5.88 1.95 5.36
CA ASN A 138 -5.03 1.27 6.36
C ASN A 138 -3.74 2.05 6.67
N LEU A 139 -3.42 3.08 5.89
CA LEU A 139 -2.34 4.02 6.17
C LEU A 139 -2.83 5.27 6.94
N ILE A 140 -4.00 5.79 6.57
CA ILE A 140 -4.63 6.96 7.22
C ILE A 140 -4.91 6.65 8.69
N TRP A 141 -5.52 5.49 8.94
CA TRP A 141 -6.07 5.15 10.24
C TRP A 141 -5.21 4.12 10.97
N LYS A 142 -5.27 4.16 12.30
CA LYS A 142 -4.68 3.17 13.22
C LYS A 142 -5.71 2.74 14.26
N GLY A 143 -5.49 1.58 14.89
CA GLY A 143 -6.44 0.98 15.81
C GLY A 143 -6.88 1.87 16.99
N SER A 144 -6.04 2.82 17.41
CA SER A 144 -6.42 3.81 18.43
C SER A 144 -7.58 4.72 18.00
N ASP A 145 -7.78 4.89 16.69
CA ASP A 145 -8.72 5.85 16.12
C ASP A 145 -10.15 5.30 16.12
N TYR A 146 -10.34 3.99 16.37
CA TYR A 146 -11.67 3.39 16.54
C TYR A 146 -12.47 4.04 17.67
N LYS A 147 -11.79 4.52 18.72
CA LYS A 147 -12.47 5.20 19.84
C LYS A 147 -13.18 6.49 19.40
N ALA A 148 -12.55 7.26 18.51
CA ALA A 148 -13.07 8.55 18.06
C ALA A 148 -13.97 8.42 16.83
N ASN A 149 -13.67 7.49 15.92
CA ASN A 149 -14.33 7.39 14.62
C ASN A 149 -15.37 6.27 14.55
N GLY A 150 -15.24 5.24 15.40
CA GLY A 150 -16.15 4.10 15.46
C GLY A 150 -16.38 3.46 14.09
N LYS A 151 -17.66 3.32 13.73
CA LYS A 151 -18.10 2.66 12.48
C LYS A 151 -17.62 3.36 11.20
N LYS A 152 -17.17 4.63 11.27
CA LYS A 152 -16.70 5.38 10.08
C LYS A 152 -15.44 4.78 9.47
N ILE A 153 -14.66 4.04 10.26
CA ILE A 153 -13.40 3.43 9.82
C ILE A 153 -13.47 1.90 9.77
N PHE A 154 -14.67 1.37 9.49
CA PHE A 154 -14.90 -0.05 9.29
C PHE A 154 -14.55 -0.41 7.84
N PHE A 155 -13.29 -0.76 7.63
CA PHE A 155 -12.73 -1.18 6.35
C PHE A 155 -12.42 -2.67 6.31
N VAL A 156 -12.24 -3.22 5.12
CA VAL A 156 -11.77 -4.59 4.93
C VAL A 156 -10.56 -4.58 3.98
N PRO A 157 -9.36 -4.99 4.42
CA PRO A 157 -9.07 -5.47 5.77
C PRO A 157 -9.19 -4.37 6.84
N PRO A 158 -9.49 -4.73 8.10
CA PRO A 158 -9.66 -3.77 9.18
C PRO A 158 -8.43 -2.90 9.42
N VAL A 159 -8.66 -1.72 9.95
CA VAL A 159 -7.57 -0.92 10.51
C VAL A 159 -6.92 -1.71 11.64
N ARG A 160 -5.60 -1.88 11.55
CA ARG A 160 -4.80 -2.62 12.52
C ARG A 160 -4.18 -1.69 13.56
N GLU A 161 -3.61 -2.27 14.61
CA GLU A 161 -2.90 -1.52 15.63
C GLU A 161 -1.75 -0.68 15.08
N SER A 162 -1.31 0.31 15.86
CA SER A 162 -0.29 1.28 15.40
C SER A 162 1.04 0.64 14.97
N GLY A 163 1.43 -0.50 15.55
CA GLY A 163 2.64 -1.23 15.16
C GLY A 163 2.56 -1.76 13.73
N GLN A 164 1.40 -2.24 13.33
CA GLN A 164 1.13 -2.76 11.98
C GLN A 164 1.13 -1.63 10.95
N ASN A 165 0.44 -0.52 11.23
CA ASN A 165 0.44 0.68 10.39
C ASN A 165 1.87 1.25 10.19
N LYS A 166 2.67 1.35 11.27
CA LYS A 166 4.08 1.77 11.18
C LYS A 166 4.91 0.82 10.31
N ALA A 167 4.66 -0.49 10.38
CA ALA A 167 5.34 -1.45 9.52
C ALA A 167 5.03 -1.23 8.05
N MET A 168 3.78 -0.87 7.70
CA MET A 168 3.41 -0.55 6.31
C MET A 168 4.16 0.68 5.78
N PHE A 169 4.25 1.76 6.57
CA PHE A 169 5.08 2.92 6.19
C PHE A 169 6.56 2.56 6.05
N LYS A 170 7.09 1.72 6.94
CA LYS A 170 8.46 1.21 6.84
C LYS A 170 8.66 0.41 5.54
N GLY A 171 7.71 -0.46 5.19
CA GLY A 171 7.76 -1.25 3.95
C GLY A 171 7.72 -0.38 2.69
N ILE A 172 6.89 0.68 2.69
CA ILE A 172 6.88 1.68 1.62
C ILE A 172 8.25 2.36 1.49
N ASN A 173 8.78 2.90 2.60
CA ASN A 173 10.04 3.64 2.60
C ASN A 173 11.26 2.75 2.28
N ARG A 174 11.22 1.47 2.64
CA ARG A 174 12.24 0.49 2.25
C ARG A 174 12.03 -0.07 0.84
N GLY A 175 10.92 0.22 0.16
CA GLY A 175 10.65 -0.28 -1.19
C GLY A 175 10.19 -1.74 -1.28
N SER A 176 9.83 -2.37 -0.15
CA SER A 176 9.22 -3.71 -0.14
C SER A 176 7.72 -3.68 -0.49
N ILE A 177 7.03 -2.57 -0.18
CA ILE A 177 5.64 -2.35 -0.65
C ILE A 177 5.68 -1.60 -1.98
N SER A 178 5.07 -2.20 -3.00
CA SER A 178 5.20 -1.73 -4.38
C SER A 178 4.26 -0.56 -4.71
N SER A 179 3.08 -0.47 -4.09
CA SER A 179 2.14 0.61 -4.37
C SER A 179 1.19 0.91 -3.20
N ILE A 180 0.56 2.08 -3.25
CA ILE A 180 -0.58 2.44 -2.40
C ILE A 180 -1.85 2.34 -3.25
N PHE A 181 -2.76 1.46 -2.85
CA PHE A 181 -4.06 1.29 -3.50
C PHE A 181 -5.03 2.37 -3.02
N ILE A 182 -5.58 3.13 -3.97
CA ILE A 182 -6.51 4.23 -3.70
C ILE A 182 -7.73 4.03 -4.58
N LYS A 183 -8.82 3.58 -3.96
CA LYS A 183 -10.08 3.31 -4.66
C LYS A 183 -10.72 4.58 -5.20
N ASP A 184 -10.67 5.65 -4.41
CA ASP A 184 -11.24 6.94 -4.76
C ASP A 184 -10.27 8.08 -4.48
N PHE A 185 -9.59 8.52 -5.54
CA PHE A 185 -8.70 9.70 -5.51
C PHE A 185 -9.47 11.03 -5.37
N SER A 186 -10.78 11.05 -5.62
CA SER A 186 -11.59 12.27 -5.45
C SER A 186 -11.99 12.53 -4.00
N ASN A 187 -11.82 11.55 -3.12
CA ASN A 187 -12.07 11.70 -1.70
C ASN A 187 -11.09 12.75 -1.09
N PRO A 188 -11.60 13.85 -0.49
CA PRO A 188 -10.77 14.88 0.13
C PRO A 188 -9.87 14.38 1.26
N GLU A 189 -10.28 13.32 1.98
CA GLU A 189 -9.49 12.74 3.06
C GLU A 189 -8.25 12.02 2.52
N ASN A 190 -8.41 11.30 1.40
CA ASN A 190 -7.32 10.63 0.71
C ASN A 190 -6.30 11.64 0.17
N THR A 191 -6.76 12.67 -0.53
CA THR A 191 -5.87 13.71 -1.08
C THR A 191 -5.15 14.49 0.03
N LYS A 192 -5.86 14.86 1.10
CA LYS A 192 -5.25 15.53 2.27
C LYS A 192 -4.20 14.65 2.95
N PHE A 193 -4.46 13.35 3.11
CA PHE A 193 -3.49 12.42 3.66
C PHE A 193 -2.24 12.33 2.79
N LEU A 194 -2.41 12.19 1.48
CA LEU A 194 -1.32 12.14 0.50
C LEU A 194 -0.47 13.42 0.51
N GLU A 195 -1.09 14.59 0.63
CA GLU A 195 -0.34 15.85 0.83
C GLU A 195 0.47 15.83 2.13
N ASN A 196 -0.15 15.39 3.24
CA ASN A 196 0.49 15.32 4.54
C ASN A 196 1.65 14.30 4.56
N CYS A 197 1.61 13.24 3.77
CA CYS A 197 2.73 12.31 3.63
C CYS A 197 4.02 13.00 3.19
N ILE A 198 3.90 14.01 2.31
CA ILE A 198 5.02 14.80 1.82
C ILE A 198 5.36 15.93 2.80
N LYS A 199 4.36 16.69 3.24
CA LYS A 199 4.56 17.85 4.15
C LYS A 199 5.17 17.47 5.49
N GLU A 200 4.75 16.33 6.05
CA GLU A 200 5.24 15.81 7.32
C GLU A 200 6.38 14.78 7.14
N GLU A 201 6.91 14.65 5.91
CA GLU A 201 8.03 13.76 5.58
C GLU A 201 7.83 12.29 5.99
N LYS A 202 6.58 11.82 6.00
CA LYS A 202 6.27 10.40 6.28
C LYS A 202 6.77 9.49 5.16
N ILE A 203 6.77 10.00 3.93
CA ILE A 203 7.26 9.30 2.74
C ILE A 203 8.09 10.29 1.92
N LEU A 204 9.30 9.88 1.53
CA LEU A 204 10.17 10.70 0.68
C LEU A 204 9.53 10.93 -0.70
N PRO A 205 9.69 12.11 -1.33
CA PRO A 205 9.06 12.41 -2.62
C PRO A 205 9.34 11.37 -3.72
N LEU A 206 10.58 10.88 -3.85
CA LEU A 206 10.92 9.86 -4.84
C LEU A 206 10.19 8.53 -4.55
N THR A 207 10.18 8.09 -3.29
CA THR A 207 9.44 6.89 -2.88
C THR A 207 7.95 7.05 -3.13
N PHE A 208 7.39 8.21 -2.80
CA PHE A 208 5.99 8.54 -3.02
C PHE A 208 5.62 8.46 -4.50
N SER A 209 6.45 9.03 -5.38
CA SER A 209 6.27 8.96 -6.83
C SER A 209 6.31 7.51 -7.35
N LYS A 210 7.21 6.67 -6.81
CA LYS A 210 7.29 5.25 -7.14
C LYS A 210 6.00 4.50 -6.80
N VAL A 211 5.49 4.63 -5.57
CA VAL A 211 4.33 3.87 -5.10
C VAL A 211 2.99 4.36 -5.64
N LEU A 212 2.92 5.58 -6.17
CA LEU A 212 1.72 6.10 -6.84
C LEU A 212 1.65 5.78 -8.33
N PHE A 213 2.80 5.63 -9.01
CA PHE A 213 2.82 5.50 -10.47
C PHE A 213 3.86 4.53 -10.99
N TYR A 214 5.15 4.82 -10.77
CA TYR A 214 6.21 4.14 -11.53
C TYR A 214 6.27 2.63 -11.28
N ASN A 215 6.11 2.18 -10.04
CA ASN A 215 6.12 0.75 -9.75
C ASN A 215 4.93 0.02 -10.40
N ALA A 216 3.75 0.64 -10.42
CA ALA A 216 2.57 0.10 -11.08
C ALA A 216 2.78 -0.03 -12.59
N LYS A 217 3.39 0.99 -13.21
CA LYS A 217 3.77 0.97 -14.62
C LYS A 217 4.82 -0.10 -14.92
N ASP A 218 5.85 -0.22 -14.08
CA ASP A 218 6.91 -1.22 -14.23
C ASP A 218 6.38 -2.65 -14.04
N MET A 219 5.33 -2.84 -13.22
CA MET A 219 4.61 -4.11 -13.12
C MET A 219 3.71 -4.41 -14.34
N GLY A 220 3.54 -3.44 -15.25
CA GLY A 220 2.71 -3.54 -16.45
C GLY A 220 1.22 -3.30 -16.22
N PHE A 221 0.82 -2.62 -15.13
CA PHE A 221 -0.61 -2.36 -14.90
C PHE A 221 -1.17 -1.36 -15.90
N ASP A 222 -2.29 -1.72 -16.53
CA ASP A 222 -3.04 -0.84 -17.42
C ASP A 222 -3.70 0.28 -16.62
N GLY A 223 -3.69 1.50 -17.14
CA GLY A 223 -4.36 2.62 -16.49
C GLY A 223 -4.17 3.94 -17.19
N ILE A 224 -4.76 4.98 -16.60
CA ILE A 224 -4.64 6.35 -17.09
C ILE A 224 -3.71 7.10 -16.15
N GLU A 225 -2.63 7.66 -16.69
CA GLU A 225 -1.79 8.59 -15.94
C GLU A 225 -2.59 9.85 -15.60
N LYS A 226 -2.55 10.22 -14.33
CA LYS A 226 -3.14 11.43 -13.79
C LYS A 226 -2.10 12.15 -12.95
N GLU A 227 -2.38 13.41 -12.66
CA GLU A 227 -1.45 14.29 -11.96
C GLU A 227 -2.00 14.72 -10.60
N PHE A 228 -1.09 14.83 -9.63
CA PHE A 228 -1.39 15.25 -8.27
C PHE A 228 -0.35 16.29 -7.84
N ILE A 229 -0.83 17.47 -7.42
CA ILE A 229 0.03 18.58 -7.01
C ILE A 229 -0.01 18.70 -5.49
N VAL A 230 1.16 18.66 -4.86
CA VAL A 230 1.33 18.97 -3.44
C VAL A 230 2.01 20.32 -3.30
N LYS A 231 1.40 21.22 -2.52
CA LYS A 231 2.02 22.49 -2.12
C LYS A 231 2.76 22.26 -0.81
N TYR A 232 4.07 22.44 -0.80
CA TYR A 232 4.93 22.39 0.39
C TYR A 232 5.05 23.78 1.03
#